data_AF-A0A960N4G7-F1
#
_entry.id   AF-A0A960N4G7-F1
#
_cell.length_a   1.000
_cell.length_b   1.000
_cell.length_c   1.000
_cell.angle_alpha   90.00
_cell.angle_beta   90.00
_cell.angle_gamma   90.00
#
_symmetry.space_group_name_H-M   'P 1'
#
loop_
_entity.id
_entity.type
_entity.pdbx_description
1 polymer ?
#
loop_
_entity_poly.entity_id
_entity_poly.type
_entity_poly.pdbx_seq_one_letter_code
_entity_poly.pdbx_strand_id
1 'polypeptide(L)'
;MKPEKGWAKRNYDYVSKALIPTIMKKRDLPHFEEPPFFGELAHNELEVVWIGHASFLVRTPHHNILIDPNWALWMGPVKRTRYPGLKIEDLPKIDAVLISHAHMDHLHRPTLKRVASGQTVFVPKGVSGLLKGMNFGRIHELDLYEHFQFDETEIIFTPAYHWGARMIHDTH
;
A
#
# COMPACT_ATOMS: atom_id res chain seq x y z
N MET A 1 19.60 6.48 -19.14
CA MET A 1 18.66 6.03 -20.19
C MET A 1 18.55 7.14 -21.23
N LYS A 2 18.96 6.92 -22.48
CA LYS A 2 18.74 7.91 -23.55
C LYS A 2 17.24 7.88 -23.92
N PRO A 3 16.55 9.03 -24.08
CA PRO A 3 15.15 9.04 -24.45
C PRO A 3 14.96 8.37 -25.82
N GLU A 4 14.13 7.34 -25.85
CA GLU A 4 13.75 6.65 -27.09
C GLU A 4 12.93 7.55 -28.02
N LYS A 5 12.84 7.18 -29.31
CA LYS A 5 11.93 7.83 -30.26
C LYS A 5 10.51 7.89 -29.67
N GLY A 6 9.93 9.08 -29.64
CA GLY A 6 8.58 9.33 -29.13
C GLY A 6 8.49 9.69 -27.65
N TRP A 7 9.58 9.69 -26.89
CA TRP A 7 9.58 10.04 -25.45
C TRP A 7 8.94 11.42 -25.17
N ALA A 8 9.29 12.45 -25.95
CA ALA A 8 8.71 13.79 -25.80
C ALA A 8 7.20 13.82 -26.07
N LYS A 9 6.74 13.12 -27.11
CA LYS A 9 5.31 13.02 -27.45
C LYS A 9 4.54 12.27 -26.37
N ARG A 10 5.08 11.15 -25.85
CA ARG A 10 4.47 10.39 -24.75
C ARG A 10 4.29 11.23 -23.49
N ASN A 11 5.31 11.99 -23.11
CA ASN A 11 5.23 12.87 -21.94
C ASN A 11 4.24 14.03 -22.16
N TYR A 12 4.24 14.64 -23.34
CA TYR A 12 3.26 15.67 -23.69
C TYR A 12 1.83 15.12 -23.64
N ASP A 13 1.59 13.96 -24.24
CA ASP A 13 0.28 13.28 -24.22
C ASP A 13 -0.13 12.93 -22.79
N TYR A 14 0.77 12.38 -21.96
CA TYR A 14 0.49 12.10 -20.55
C TYR A 14 0.13 13.37 -19.77
N VAL A 15 0.92 14.43 -19.89
CA VAL A 15 0.69 15.69 -19.17
C VAL A 15 -0.64 16.32 -19.62
N SER A 16 -0.84 16.47 -20.92
CA SER A 16 -1.99 17.18 -21.49
C SER A 16 -3.31 16.40 -21.38
N LYS A 17 -3.27 15.07 -21.57
CA LYS A 17 -4.48 14.24 -21.66
C LYS A 17 -4.80 13.45 -20.39
N ALA A 18 -3.82 13.21 -19.52
CA ALA A 18 -4.04 12.47 -18.27
C ALA A 18 -3.83 13.35 -17.03
N LEU A 19 -2.66 13.98 -16.90
CA LEU A 19 -2.30 14.67 -15.65
C LEU A 19 -3.13 15.94 -15.40
N ILE A 20 -3.14 16.88 -16.36
CA ILE A 20 -3.87 18.15 -16.22
C ILE A 20 -5.37 17.92 -16.00
N PRO A 21 -6.07 17.12 -16.82
CA PRO A 21 -7.50 16.84 -16.60
C PRO A 21 -7.77 16.22 -15.23
N THR A 22 -6.91 15.30 -14.78
CA THR A 22 -7.06 14.65 -13.46
C THR A 22 -6.89 15.64 -12.31
N ILE A 23 -5.92 16.56 -12.41
CA ILE A 23 -5.71 17.60 -11.40
C ILE A 23 -6.94 18.49 -11.26
N MET A 24 -7.54 18.89 -12.39
CA MET A 24 -8.69 19.80 -12.44
C MET A 24 -10.01 19.15 -11.98
N LYS A 25 -10.17 17.83 -12.15
CA LYS A 25 -11.39 17.12 -11.71
C LYS A 25 -11.51 17.11 -10.17
N LYS A 26 -12.69 17.43 -9.62
CA LYS A 26 -12.96 17.23 -8.17
C LYS A 26 -12.84 15.75 -7.82
N ARG A 27 -12.36 15.44 -6.61
CA ARG A 27 -12.33 14.05 -6.12
C ARG A 27 -13.74 13.61 -5.79
N ASP A 28 -14.03 12.35 -6.10
CA ASP A 28 -15.25 11.69 -5.62
C ASP A 28 -15.13 11.55 -4.10
N LEU A 29 -16.09 12.06 -3.33
CA LEU A 29 -16.10 11.96 -1.87
C LEU A 29 -16.27 10.49 -1.43
N PRO A 30 -15.70 10.09 -0.28
CA PRO A 30 -15.99 8.76 0.27
C PRO A 30 -17.48 8.66 0.59
N HIS A 31 -18.12 7.55 0.21
CA HIS A 31 -19.57 7.34 0.30
C HIS A 31 -20.08 6.85 1.66
N PHE A 32 -19.27 6.94 2.72
CA PHE A 32 -19.65 6.42 4.04
C PHE A 32 -20.19 7.55 4.92
N GLU A 33 -21.51 7.57 5.10
CA GLU A 33 -22.19 8.46 6.06
C GLU A 33 -21.88 8.02 7.51
N GLU A 34 -21.69 6.72 7.73
CA GLU A 34 -21.33 6.10 9.01
C GLU A 34 -20.07 5.23 8.87
N PRO A 35 -19.25 5.12 9.93
CA PRO A 35 -18.08 4.24 9.91
C PRO A 35 -18.50 2.77 9.76
N PRO A 36 -17.75 1.96 8.98
CA PRO A 36 -18.06 0.55 8.85
C PRO A 36 -17.87 -0.20 10.18
N PHE A 37 -18.75 -1.16 10.43
CA PHE A 37 -18.67 -2.03 11.60
C PHE A 37 -17.80 -3.26 11.29
N PHE A 38 -16.74 -3.47 12.07
CA PHE A 38 -15.85 -4.63 11.98
C PHE A 38 -16.18 -5.64 13.08
N GLY A 39 -17.19 -6.47 12.85
CA GLY A 39 -17.59 -7.55 13.76
C GLY A 39 -16.62 -8.73 13.79
N GLU A 40 -16.82 -9.65 14.72
CA GLU A 40 -16.10 -10.93 14.74
C GLU A 40 -16.42 -11.75 13.49
N LEU A 41 -15.41 -12.47 12.98
CA LEU A 41 -15.53 -13.37 11.84
C LEU A 41 -15.56 -14.81 12.33
N ALA A 42 -16.45 -15.64 11.77
CA ALA A 42 -16.47 -17.07 12.05
C ALA A 42 -15.21 -17.75 11.48
N HIS A 43 -14.82 -18.91 12.01
CA HIS A 43 -13.55 -19.58 11.67
C HIS A 43 -13.30 -19.80 10.15
N ASN A 44 -14.37 -19.90 9.37
CA ASN A 44 -14.35 -20.13 7.92
C ASN A 44 -14.65 -18.86 7.09
N GLU A 45 -14.61 -17.67 7.70
CA GLU A 45 -14.87 -16.40 7.04
C GLU A 45 -13.58 -15.62 6.78
N LEU A 46 -13.59 -14.88 5.68
CA LEU A 46 -12.54 -13.97 5.26
C LEU A 46 -13.22 -12.70 4.77
N GLU A 47 -12.82 -11.56 5.30
CA GLU A 47 -13.28 -10.26 4.82
C GLU A 47 -12.12 -9.52 4.16
N VAL A 48 -12.37 -8.98 2.96
CA VAL A 48 -11.39 -8.19 2.21
C VAL A 48 -12.02 -6.85 1.87
N VAL A 49 -11.45 -5.78 2.43
CA VAL A 49 -11.88 -4.41 2.20
C VAL A 49 -10.88 -3.71 1.29
N TRP A 50 -11.34 -3.28 0.13
CA TRP A 50 -10.53 -2.48 -0.77
C TRP A 50 -10.55 -1.00 -0.35
N ILE A 51 -9.37 -0.51 0.04
CA ILE A 51 -9.19 0.88 0.50
C ILE A 51 -8.83 1.79 -0.70
N GLY A 52 -8.37 1.21 -1.80
CA GLY A 52 -8.04 1.90 -3.05
C GLY A 52 -6.55 1.87 -3.38
N HIS A 53 -6.22 1.96 -4.67
CA HIS A 53 -4.91 1.54 -5.20
C HIS A 53 -4.68 0.05 -4.91
N ALA A 54 -3.49 -0.32 -4.45
CA ALA A 54 -3.15 -1.65 -3.94
C ALA A 54 -3.40 -1.81 -2.44
N SER A 55 -4.06 -0.84 -1.78
CA SER A 55 -4.31 -0.91 -0.35
C SER A 55 -5.53 -1.78 -0.03
N PHE A 56 -5.31 -2.81 0.77
CA PHE A 56 -6.37 -3.70 1.26
C PHE A 56 -6.28 -3.86 2.78
N LEU A 57 -7.43 -4.00 3.42
CA LEU A 57 -7.55 -4.59 4.75
C LEU A 57 -8.08 -6.01 4.55
N VAL A 58 -7.30 -7.00 4.98
CA VAL A 58 -7.67 -8.40 4.98
C VAL A 58 -7.90 -8.82 6.43
N ARG A 59 -9.07 -9.38 6.71
CA ARG A 59 -9.45 -9.80 8.06
C ARG A 59 -9.75 -11.28 8.07
N THR A 60 -9.08 -11.98 8.96
CA THR A 60 -9.35 -13.37 9.31
C THR A 60 -9.99 -13.39 10.71
N PRO A 61 -10.41 -14.55 11.21
CA PRO A 61 -10.87 -14.70 12.60
C PRO A 61 -9.80 -14.34 13.64
N HIS A 62 -8.53 -14.31 13.23
CA HIS A 62 -7.38 -14.16 14.12
C HIS A 62 -6.65 -12.83 13.95
N HIS A 63 -6.62 -12.27 12.73
CA HIS A 63 -5.77 -11.12 12.41
C HIS A 63 -6.46 -10.12 11.48
N ASN A 64 -6.23 -8.84 11.74
CA ASN A 64 -6.47 -7.75 10.80
C ASN A 64 -5.13 -7.34 10.17
N ILE A 65 -4.99 -7.56 8.87
CA ILE A 65 -3.76 -7.37 8.10
C ILE A 65 -3.97 -6.26 7.08
N LEU A 66 -3.11 -5.25 7.09
CA LEU A 66 -3.05 -4.25 6.01
C LEU A 66 -2.05 -4.67 4.95
N ILE A 67 -2.45 -4.61 3.69
CA ILE A 67 -1.57 -4.84 2.53
C ILE A 67 -1.37 -3.51 1.81
N ASP A 68 -0.12 -3.13 1.56
CA ASP A 68 0.32 -1.91 0.86
C ASP A 68 -0.47 -0.65 1.26
N PRO A 69 -0.52 -0.31 2.57
CA PRO A 69 -1.37 0.77 3.03
C PRO A 69 -0.89 2.13 2.51
N ASN A 70 -1.78 2.82 1.78
CA ASN A 70 -1.52 4.13 1.21
C ASN A 70 -2.76 5.03 1.25
N TRP A 71 -2.68 6.08 2.08
CA TRP A 71 -3.71 7.12 2.21
C TRP A 71 -3.31 8.45 1.55
N ALA A 72 -2.23 8.47 0.77
CA ALA A 72 -1.79 9.67 0.06
C ALA A 72 -2.86 10.12 -0.94
N LEU A 73 -3.22 11.40 -0.88
CA LEU A 73 -4.11 12.02 -1.88
C LEU A 73 -3.33 12.49 -3.11
N TRP A 74 -2.01 12.51 -3.02
CA TRP A 74 -1.06 12.97 -4.02
C TRP A 74 0.20 12.12 -3.96
N MET A 75 0.72 11.77 -5.13
CA MET A 75 1.99 11.10 -5.33
C MET A 75 2.84 11.99 -6.24
N GLY A 76 3.62 12.89 -5.63
CA GLY A 76 4.26 13.99 -6.36
C GLY A 76 3.22 14.83 -7.12
N PRO A 77 3.34 15.02 -8.45
CA PRO A 77 2.36 15.77 -9.24
C PRO A 77 1.07 14.97 -9.52
N VAL A 78 1.06 13.66 -9.27
CA VAL A 78 -0.06 12.78 -9.60
C VAL A 78 -1.11 12.84 -8.51
N LYS A 79 -2.33 13.23 -8.87
CA LYS A 79 -3.48 13.30 -7.96
C LYS A 79 -4.19 11.95 -7.87
N ARG A 80 -4.44 11.45 -6.65
CA ARG A 80 -5.39 10.34 -6.44
C ARG A 80 -6.80 10.81 -6.76
N THR A 81 -7.48 10.11 -7.67
CA THR A 81 -8.81 10.48 -8.19
C THR A 81 -9.94 10.30 -7.19
N ARG A 82 -9.82 9.30 -6.31
CA ARG A 82 -10.79 8.97 -5.27
C ARG A 82 -10.14 9.03 -3.89
N TYR A 83 -10.90 9.42 -2.87
CA TYR A 83 -10.44 9.25 -1.50
C TYR A 83 -10.24 7.76 -1.16
N PRO A 84 -9.35 7.44 -0.21
CA PRO A 84 -9.32 6.11 0.38
C PRO A 84 -10.72 5.69 0.85
N GLY A 85 -11.10 4.44 0.60
CA GLY A 85 -12.41 3.89 0.92
C GLY A 85 -12.65 3.69 2.41
N LEU A 86 -11.63 3.88 3.24
CA LEU A 86 -11.72 3.80 4.69
C LEU A 86 -10.94 4.95 5.29
N LYS A 87 -11.42 5.58 6.37
CA LYS A 87 -10.58 6.53 7.11
C LYS A 87 -9.63 5.76 8.02
N ILE A 88 -8.51 6.37 8.41
CA ILE A 88 -7.53 5.69 9.27
C ILE A 88 -8.13 5.45 10.66
N GLU A 89 -8.91 6.41 11.14
CA GLU A 89 -9.64 6.35 12.41
C GLU A 89 -10.74 5.28 12.45
N ASP A 90 -11.21 4.82 11.30
CA ASP A 90 -12.23 3.77 11.20
C ASP A 90 -11.60 2.37 11.14
N LEU A 91 -10.27 2.25 11.06
CA LEU A 91 -9.61 0.94 10.99
C LEU A 91 -9.84 0.14 12.28
N PRO A 92 -10.06 -1.19 12.18
CA PRO A 92 -9.94 -2.06 13.35
C PRO A 92 -8.49 -2.05 13.85
N LYS A 93 -8.27 -2.64 15.03
CA LYS A 93 -6.91 -2.86 15.52
C LYS A 93 -6.12 -3.69 14.50
N ILE A 94 -5.05 -3.13 13.96
CA ILE A 94 -4.18 -3.81 12.99
C ILE A 94 -3.14 -4.63 13.74
N ASP A 95 -2.94 -5.87 13.30
CA ASP A 95 -1.99 -6.81 13.88
C ASP A 95 -0.69 -6.86 13.07
N ALA A 96 -0.82 -6.84 11.73
CA ALA A 96 0.33 -6.84 10.82
C ALA A 96 0.13 -5.95 9.58
N VAL A 97 1.26 -5.53 9.00
CA VAL A 97 1.31 -4.84 7.72
C VAL A 97 2.19 -5.62 6.75
N LEU A 98 1.69 -5.90 5.55
CA LEU A 98 2.44 -6.50 4.45
C LEU A 98 2.74 -5.42 3.40
N ILE A 99 3.99 -5.33 2.99
CA ILE A 99 4.42 -4.45 1.90
C ILE A 99 4.94 -5.34 0.77
N SER A 100 4.36 -5.23 -0.41
CA SER A 100 4.71 -6.06 -1.57
C SER A 100 6.04 -5.67 -2.19
N HIS A 101 6.32 -4.37 -2.28
CA HIS A 101 7.56 -3.83 -2.82
C HIS A 101 7.81 -2.37 -2.40
N ALA A 102 9.00 -1.85 -2.72
CA ALA A 102 9.45 -0.58 -2.18
C ALA A 102 8.89 0.67 -2.87
N HIS A 103 8.07 0.60 -3.92
CA HIS A 103 7.62 1.83 -4.63
C HIS A 103 6.83 2.76 -3.71
N MET A 104 6.87 4.07 -3.97
CA MET A 104 6.27 5.04 -3.04
C MET A 104 4.75 4.91 -2.90
N ASP A 105 4.08 4.38 -3.93
CA ASP A 105 2.65 4.12 -3.94
C ASP A 105 2.25 2.83 -3.19
N HIS A 106 3.21 1.97 -2.85
CA HIS A 106 3.02 0.76 -2.01
C HIS A 106 3.66 0.92 -0.61
N LEU A 107 4.78 1.63 -0.52
CA LEU A 107 5.52 1.95 0.70
C LEU A 107 5.42 3.46 0.98
N HIS A 108 4.28 3.89 1.49
CA HIS A 108 4.04 5.29 1.85
C HIS A 108 4.35 5.54 3.34
N ARG A 109 5.57 6.00 3.66
CA ARG A 109 6.04 6.22 5.05
C ARG A 109 5.09 7.06 5.92
N PRO A 110 4.50 8.18 5.44
CA PRO A 110 3.54 8.94 6.26
C PRO A 110 2.29 8.14 6.63
N THR A 111 1.81 7.26 5.75
CA THR A 111 0.72 6.34 6.07
C THR A 111 1.18 5.30 7.08
N LEU A 112 2.32 4.66 6.85
CA LEU A 112 2.84 3.62 7.74
C LEU A 112 3.01 4.13 9.17
N LYS A 113 3.50 5.35 9.38
CA LYS A 113 3.59 5.97 10.71
C LYS A 113 2.24 6.13 11.44
N ARG A 114 1.13 6.21 10.69
CA ARG A 114 -0.22 6.40 11.25
C ARG A 114 -0.94 5.08 11.49
N VAL A 115 -0.68 4.07 10.66
CA VAL A 115 -1.39 2.77 10.72
C VAL A 115 -0.60 1.67 11.41
N ALA A 116 0.71 1.87 11.57
CA ALA A 116 1.60 0.93 12.23
C ALA A 116 2.49 1.67 13.25
N SER A 117 2.17 1.46 14.53
CA SER A 117 2.98 1.84 15.68
C SER A 117 2.93 0.71 16.72
N GLY A 118 3.96 -0.11 16.75
CA GLY A 118 4.06 -1.33 17.55
C GLY A 118 3.66 -2.61 16.82
N GLN A 119 3.07 -2.51 15.63
CA GLN A 119 2.70 -3.66 14.79
C GLN A 119 3.92 -4.36 14.17
N THR A 120 3.71 -5.63 13.79
CA THR A 120 4.63 -6.41 12.97
C THR A 120 4.50 -5.98 11.51
N VAL A 121 5.64 -5.78 10.82
CA VAL A 121 5.68 -5.37 9.42
C VAL A 121 6.49 -6.39 8.62
N PHE A 122 5.93 -6.88 7.53
CA PHE A 122 6.59 -7.77 6.58
C PHE A 122 6.92 -7.00 5.31
N VAL A 123 8.17 -7.10 4.87
CA VAL A 123 8.67 -6.43 3.67
C VAL A 123 9.55 -7.38 2.85
N PRO A 124 9.83 -7.07 1.58
CA PRO A 124 10.83 -7.81 0.83
C PRO A 124 12.22 -7.61 1.42
N LYS A 125 13.08 -8.59 1.23
CA LYS A 125 14.49 -8.52 1.61
C LYS A 125 15.20 -7.26 1.09
N GLY A 126 15.92 -6.58 1.97
CA GLY A 126 16.65 -5.34 1.69
C GLY A 126 15.82 -4.04 1.82
N VAL A 127 14.53 -4.11 2.14
CA VAL A 127 13.65 -2.92 2.20
C VAL A 127 13.63 -2.24 3.57
N SER A 128 14.03 -2.91 4.65
CA SER A 128 13.96 -2.36 6.03
C SER A 128 14.75 -1.06 6.22
N GLY A 129 15.80 -0.83 5.42
CA GLY A 129 16.56 0.43 5.42
C GLY A 129 15.69 1.66 5.15
N LEU A 130 14.60 1.49 4.39
CA LEU A 130 13.63 2.52 4.05
C LEU A 130 12.63 2.80 5.19
N LEU A 131 12.59 1.88 6.15
CA LEU A 131 11.70 1.91 7.31
C LEU A 131 12.35 2.51 8.56
N LYS A 132 13.63 2.90 8.49
CA LYS A 132 14.36 3.52 9.60
C LYS A 132 13.60 4.72 10.20
N GLY A 133 13.59 4.79 11.52
CA GLY A 133 12.93 5.85 12.29
C GLY A 133 11.41 5.74 12.38
N MET A 134 10.83 4.57 12.09
CA MET A 134 9.43 4.25 12.36
C MET A 134 9.31 3.34 13.59
N ASN A 135 8.24 3.51 14.34
CA ASN A 135 8.01 2.80 15.61
C ASN A 135 7.29 1.46 15.38
N PHE A 136 7.90 0.55 14.63
CA PHE A 136 7.34 -0.78 14.44
C PHE A 136 7.75 -1.71 15.58
N GLY A 137 6.91 -2.69 15.91
CA GLY A 137 7.23 -3.68 16.93
C GLY A 137 8.29 -4.67 16.44
N ARG A 138 8.11 -5.17 15.21
CA ARG A 138 9.07 -6.02 14.52
C ARG A 138 9.00 -5.81 13.02
N ILE A 139 10.14 -5.93 12.34
CA ILE A 139 10.23 -5.91 10.88
C ILE A 139 10.79 -7.26 10.44
N HIS A 140 10.04 -7.96 9.60
CA HIS A 140 10.47 -9.18 8.93
C HIS A 140 10.77 -8.89 7.47
N GLU A 141 11.98 -9.22 7.05
CA GLU A 141 12.38 -9.21 5.65
C GLU A 141 12.26 -10.62 5.11
N LEU A 142 11.47 -10.80 4.03
CA LEU A 142 11.26 -12.11 3.41
C LEU A 142 11.88 -12.15 2.01
N ASP A 143 12.59 -13.24 1.71
CA ASP A 143 13.08 -13.60 0.37
C ASP A 143 12.03 -14.38 -0.43
N LEU A 144 12.27 -14.60 -1.72
CA LEU A 144 11.34 -15.33 -2.57
C LEU A 144 11.09 -16.76 -2.06
N TYR A 145 9.82 -17.12 -1.96
CA TYR A 145 9.29 -18.36 -1.39
C TYR A 145 9.62 -18.58 0.09
N GLU A 146 10.14 -17.56 0.77
CA GLU A 146 10.25 -17.59 2.22
C GLU A 146 8.85 -17.51 2.83
N HIS A 147 8.62 -18.35 3.83
CA HIS A 147 7.39 -18.40 4.59
C HIS A 147 7.65 -17.98 6.03
N PHE A 148 6.66 -17.34 6.64
CA PHE A 148 6.70 -16.93 8.03
C PHE A 148 5.37 -17.29 8.69
N GLN A 149 5.44 -18.03 9.80
CA GLN A 149 4.27 -18.32 10.63
C GLN A 149 4.00 -17.16 11.58
N PHE A 150 2.93 -16.42 11.33
CA PHE A 150 2.42 -15.35 12.19
C PHE A 150 1.18 -15.85 12.93
N ASP A 151 1.41 -16.43 14.11
CA ASP A 151 0.40 -17.15 14.91
C ASP A 151 -0.35 -18.21 14.08
N GLU A 152 -1.66 -18.04 13.82
CA GLU A 152 -2.48 -18.93 12.99
C GLU A 152 -2.40 -18.62 11.47
N THR A 153 -1.70 -17.56 11.07
CA THR A 153 -1.59 -17.11 9.68
C THR A 153 -0.21 -17.39 9.10
N GLU A 154 -0.14 -18.18 8.03
CA GLU A 154 1.09 -18.35 7.25
C GLU A 154 1.20 -17.24 6.19
N ILE A 155 2.36 -16.59 6.13
CA ILE A 155 2.68 -15.55 5.14
C ILE A 155 3.79 -16.07 4.24
N ILE A 156 3.55 -16.14 2.93
CA ILE A 156 4.53 -16.61 1.95
C ILE A 156 4.83 -15.49 0.95
N PHE A 157 6.10 -15.12 0.80
CA PHE A 157 6.51 -14.10 -0.15
C PHE A 157 6.70 -14.71 -1.54
N THR A 158 5.73 -14.51 -2.44
CA THR A 158 5.74 -15.13 -3.78
C THR A 158 6.31 -14.18 -4.85
N PRO A 159 6.90 -14.70 -5.95
CA PRO A 159 7.42 -13.84 -7.00
C PRO A 159 6.33 -13.02 -7.70
N ALA A 160 6.63 -11.76 -7.97
CA ALA A 160 5.82 -10.88 -8.82
C ALA A 160 6.65 -10.33 -9.98
N TYR A 161 6.09 -10.30 -11.19
CA TYR A 161 6.71 -9.59 -12.31
C TYR A 161 6.52 -8.08 -12.13
N HIS A 162 7.46 -7.44 -11.44
CA HIS A 162 7.46 -6.00 -11.18
C HIS A 162 8.87 -5.44 -11.35
N TRP A 163 8.99 -4.19 -11.79
CA TRP A 163 10.25 -3.43 -11.74
C TRP A 163 10.35 -2.72 -10.38
N GLY A 164 11.34 -3.00 -9.53
CA GLY A 164 11.49 -2.48 -8.15
C GLY A 164 11.92 -1.00 -8.00
N ALA A 165 12.03 -0.24 -9.09
CA ALA A 165 12.54 1.13 -9.12
C ALA A 165 11.65 2.21 -8.48
N ARG A 166 12.10 2.84 -7.38
CA ARG A 166 11.42 3.97 -6.73
C ARG A 166 11.56 5.30 -7.48
N MET A 167 12.49 5.40 -8.44
CA MET A 167 12.80 6.59 -9.25
C MET A 167 13.08 6.17 -10.70
N ILE A 168 13.00 7.11 -11.65
CA ILE A 168 13.34 6.90 -13.08
C ILE A 168 14.80 6.40 -13.29
N HIS A 169 15.63 6.47 -12.25
CA HIS A 169 17.02 6.00 -12.22
C HIS A 169 17.29 4.91 -11.17
N ASP A 170 16.26 4.28 -10.63
CA ASP A 170 16.44 3.23 -9.64
C ASP A 170 16.63 1.87 -10.35
N THR A 171 17.66 1.14 -9.95
CA THR A 171 18.06 -0.16 -10.53
C THR A 171 18.04 -1.28 -9.48
N HIS A 172 17.23 -1.13 -8.44
CA HIS A 172 16.88 -2.20 -7.53
C HIS A 172 15.59 -2.91 -7.98
#